data_AF-E3G8Y7-F1
#
_entry.id   AF-E3G8Y7-F1
#
_cell.length_a   1.000
_cell.length_b   1.000
_cell.length_c   1.000
_cell.angle_alpha   90.00
_cell.angle_beta   90.00
_cell.angle_gamma   90.00
#
_symmetry.space_group_name_H-M   'P 1'
#
loop_
_entity.id
_entity.type
_entity.pdbx_description
1 polymer ?
#
loop_
_entity_poly.entity_id
_entity_poly.type
_entity_poly.pdbx_seq_one_letter_code
_entity_poly.pdbx_strand_id
1 'polypeptide(L)'
;MSKALLPWLILLLVSAAVSSLLFYLHLPAAFLLGPMAAGITLSLCGATLRIPRPCCLVAQAILGCMIAQTLSPAILGVLAANWPVVLLILFTTLGISGLSGWLLVRYSALPGVTGAWGSSPGGAAAMVAMAHDYGADVRLVAFMQYLRVLFVAGAAALVVRFAMGENAQAMSQQVVWFPPLDAGFLWTLLLTAVAGGIGFLLRIPSGVMLLPMLIGAGLQTGGWLHIELPEWLLVLAYMVLGWSVGLEFSKAIFILALKTLPQILLSIFCMILLCGLMAYGLTRWLGLDFLTAYLATSPGGMDSVAIIAAGSSADMSFIMAMQTLRLFSILLTGPAIARFISRHAPRENPLREAS
;
A
#
# COMPACT_ATOMS: atom_id res chain seq x y z
N MET A 1 14.26 32.40 -16.52
CA MET A 1 13.36 31.44 -15.83
C MET A 1 13.84 31.28 -14.39
N SER A 2 12.94 31.49 -13.42
CA SER A 2 13.29 31.73 -12.02
C SER A 2 14.04 30.55 -11.39
N LYS A 3 15.06 30.83 -10.57
CA LYS A 3 15.84 29.83 -9.80
C LYS A 3 14.96 28.87 -8.98
N ALA A 4 13.70 29.23 -8.75
CA ALA A 4 12.70 28.41 -8.07
C ALA A 4 12.07 27.31 -8.94
N LEU A 5 12.01 27.45 -10.27
CA LEU A 5 11.37 26.47 -11.17
C LEU A 5 12.29 25.31 -11.56
N LEU A 6 13.61 25.55 -11.55
CA LEU A 6 14.60 24.55 -11.96
C LEU A 6 14.54 23.27 -11.09
N PRO A 7 14.46 23.33 -9.75
CA PRO A 7 14.38 22.13 -8.93
C PRO A 7 13.08 21.33 -9.15
N TRP A 8 11.95 22.00 -9.42
CA TRP A 8 10.69 21.34 -9.76
C TRP A 8 10.76 20.63 -11.10
N LEU A 9 11.39 21.24 -12.10
CA LEU A 9 11.58 20.65 -13.42
C LEU A 9 12.51 19.42 -13.33
N ILE A 10 13.59 19.50 -12.54
CA ILE A 10 14.46 18.35 -12.27
C ILE A 10 13.68 17.24 -11.55
N LEU A 11 12.88 17.58 -10.53
CA LEU A 11 12.05 16.60 -9.82
C LEU A 11 11.13 15.87 -10.79
N LEU A 12 10.42 16.59 -11.65
CA LEU A 12 9.51 16.01 -12.66
C LEU A 12 10.26 15.12 -13.66
N LEU A 13 11.37 15.58 -14.23
CA LEU A 13 12.14 14.82 -15.22
C LEU A 13 12.73 13.53 -14.63
N VAL A 14 13.35 13.62 -13.45
CA VAL A 14 13.91 12.45 -12.78
C VAL A 14 12.80 11.47 -12.39
N SER A 15 11.67 11.99 -11.88
CA SER A 15 10.51 11.15 -11.55
C SER A 15 9.98 10.42 -12.77
N ALA A 16 9.81 11.12 -13.90
CA ALA A 16 9.33 10.53 -15.14
C ALA A 16 10.31 9.48 -15.67
N ALA A 17 11.62 9.78 -15.72
CA ALA A 17 12.64 8.85 -16.20
C ALA A 17 12.69 7.57 -15.36
N VAL A 18 12.71 7.70 -14.02
CA VAL A 18 12.74 6.54 -13.12
C VAL A 18 11.40 5.77 -13.19
N SER A 19 10.25 6.45 -13.19
CA SER A 19 8.94 5.78 -13.28
C SER A 19 8.80 5.02 -14.60
N SER A 20 9.21 5.61 -15.72
CA SER A 20 9.19 4.94 -17.02
C SER A 20 10.10 3.73 -17.02
N LEU A 21 11.32 3.83 -16.49
CA LEU A 21 12.23 2.69 -16.37
C LEU A 21 11.61 1.56 -15.53
N LEU A 22 11.06 1.88 -14.36
CA LEU A 22 10.40 0.91 -13.49
C LEU A 22 9.16 0.28 -14.17
N PHE A 23 8.39 1.08 -14.92
CA PHE A 23 7.23 0.62 -15.67
C PHE A 23 7.64 -0.33 -16.80
N TYR A 24 8.71 -0.02 -17.55
CA TYR A 24 9.27 -0.93 -18.56
C TYR A 24 9.77 -2.25 -17.95
N LEU A 25 10.32 -2.21 -16.74
CA LEU A 25 10.71 -3.39 -15.98
C LEU A 25 9.52 -4.14 -15.35
N HIS A 26 8.28 -3.69 -15.59
CA HIS A 26 7.05 -4.24 -15.03
C HIS A 26 7.08 -4.31 -13.49
N LEU A 27 7.80 -3.37 -12.86
CA LEU A 27 7.90 -3.32 -11.41
C LEU A 27 6.63 -2.72 -10.80
N PRO A 28 6.09 -3.32 -9.73
CA PRO A 28 4.91 -2.83 -9.05
C PRO A 28 5.18 -1.44 -8.45
N ALA A 29 4.13 -0.61 -8.35
CA ALA A 29 4.21 0.73 -7.77
C ALA A 29 5.24 1.66 -8.43
N ALA A 30 5.56 1.45 -9.72
CA ALA A 30 6.49 2.29 -10.49
C ALA A 30 6.19 3.79 -10.37
N PHE A 31 4.91 4.15 -10.48
CA PHE A 31 4.41 5.54 -10.42
C PHE A 31 4.52 6.20 -9.05
N LEU A 32 4.87 5.44 -8.01
CA LEU A 32 5.19 5.98 -6.69
C LEU A 32 6.68 5.88 -6.35
N LEU A 33 7.28 4.74 -6.65
CA LEU A 33 8.71 4.49 -6.39
C LEU A 33 9.60 5.47 -7.17
N GLY A 34 9.25 5.79 -8.42
CA GLY A 34 9.98 6.77 -9.22
C GLY A 34 9.97 8.17 -8.60
N PRO A 35 8.80 8.76 -8.31
CA PRO A 35 8.69 10.06 -7.63
C PRO A 35 9.33 10.08 -6.24
N MET A 36 9.23 8.99 -5.49
CA MET A 36 9.90 8.86 -4.19
C MET A 36 11.42 8.85 -4.32
N ALA A 37 11.99 8.08 -5.25
CA ALA A 37 13.43 8.04 -5.51
C ALA A 37 13.95 9.41 -6.00
N ALA A 38 13.21 10.08 -6.87
CA ALA A 38 13.52 11.44 -7.31
C ALA A 38 13.49 12.42 -6.12
N GLY A 39 12.49 12.34 -5.25
CA GLY A 39 12.41 13.15 -4.04
C GLY A 39 13.60 12.91 -3.09
N ILE A 40 13.96 11.64 -2.85
CA ILE A 40 15.09 11.27 -1.99
C ILE A 40 16.40 11.83 -2.55
N THR A 41 16.66 11.64 -3.84
CA THR A 41 17.90 12.12 -4.47
C THR A 41 18.02 13.64 -4.37
N LEU A 42 16.95 14.38 -4.68
CA LEU A 42 16.95 15.84 -4.57
C LEU A 42 17.08 16.33 -3.12
N SER A 43 16.42 15.66 -2.17
CA SER A 43 16.56 16.00 -0.75
C SER A 43 17.99 15.78 -0.24
N LEU A 44 18.63 14.67 -0.63
CA LEU A 44 20.03 14.39 -0.27
C LEU A 44 21.02 15.36 -0.92
N CYS A 45 20.70 15.88 -2.11
CA CYS A 45 21.43 16.95 -2.79
C CYS A 45 21.18 18.35 -2.20
N GLY A 46 20.30 18.48 -1.19
CA GLY A 46 20.05 19.74 -0.49
C GLY A 46 18.95 20.61 -1.08
N ALA A 47 18.08 20.07 -1.95
CA ALA A 47 16.90 20.78 -2.43
C ALA A 47 15.89 20.97 -1.29
N THR A 48 15.32 22.18 -1.16
CA THR A 48 14.34 22.53 -0.11
C THR A 48 12.88 22.46 -0.60
N LEU A 49 12.62 21.65 -1.62
CA LEU A 49 11.29 21.47 -2.19
C LEU A 49 10.36 20.83 -1.16
N ARG A 50 9.12 21.34 -1.08
CA ARG A 50 8.07 20.78 -0.23
C ARG A 50 6.76 20.77 -0.99
N ILE A 51 6.07 19.64 -0.91
CA ILE A 51 4.71 19.53 -1.45
C ILE A 51 3.74 20.21 -0.47
N PRO A 52 2.84 21.08 -0.96
CA PRO A 52 1.81 21.68 -0.11
C PRO A 52 0.91 20.61 0.50
N ARG A 53 0.61 20.75 1.80
CA ARG A 53 -0.28 19.82 2.53
C ARG A 53 -1.61 19.54 1.83
N PRO A 54 -2.32 20.52 1.21
CA PRO A 54 -3.57 20.25 0.50
C PRO A 54 -3.40 19.24 -0.65
N CYS A 55 -2.27 19.26 -1.37
CA CYS A 55 -2.01 18.30 -2.43
C CYS A 55 -1.93 16.87 -1.88
N CYS A 56 -1.24 16.67 -0.75
CA CYS A 56 -1.17 15.37 -0.08
C CYS A 56 -2.55 14.90 0.38
N LEU A 57 -3.38 15.81 0.93
CA LEU A 57 -4.73 15.48 1.37
C LEU A 57 -5.64 15.07 0.20
N VAL A 58 -5.56 15.78 -0.93
CA VAL A 58 -6.29 15.41 -2.16
C VAL A 58 -5.84 14.03 -2.66
N ALA A 59 -4.52 13.78 -2.71
CA ALA A 59 -3.99 12.47 -3.10
C ALA A 59 -4.49 11.35 -2.17
N GLN A 60 -4.49 11.58 -0.85
CA GLN A 60 -5.02 10.63 0.14
C GLN A 60 -6.51 10.35 -0.07
N ALA A 61 -7.32 11.37 -0.38
CA ALA A 61 -8.75 11.19 -0.64
C ALA A 61 -9.01 10.38 -1.91
N ILE A 62 -8.25 10.65 -2.99
CA ILE A 62 -8.31 9.89 -4.25
C ILE A 62 -7.96 8.42 -4.01
N LEU A 63 -6.86 8.17 -3.28
CA LEU A 63 -6.43 6.81 -2.94
C LEU A 63 -7.43 6.11 -2.01
N GLY A 64 -8.16 6.85 -1.17
CA GLY A 64 -9.29 6.34 -0.40
C GLY A 64 -10.42 5.82 -1.29
N CYS A 65 -10.78 6.57 -2.33
CA CYS A 65 -11.77 6.12 -3.32
C CYS A 65 -11.27 4.92 -4.15
N MET A 66 -9.98 4.88 -4.46
CA MET A 66 -9.36 3.71 -5.12
C MET A 66 -9.57 2.45 -4.30
N ILE A 67 -9.36 2.53 -2.97
CA ILE A 67 -9.62 1.41 -2.08
C ILE A 67 -11.13 1.08 -2.04
N ALA A 68 -12.00 2.08 -2.01
CA ALA A 68 -13.45 1.84 -2.06
C ALA A 68 -13.89 1.07 -3.31
N GLN A 69 -13.30 1.38 -4.47
CA GLN A 69 -13.59 0.73 -5.75
C GLN A 69 -13.32 -0.78 -5.72
N THR A 70 -12.39 -1.24 -4.85
CA THR A 70 -12.05 -2.65 -4.70
C THR A 70 -13.18 -3.47 -4.05
N LEU A 71 -14.11 -2.84 -3.32
CA LEU A 71 -15.23 -3.53 -2.69
C LEU A 71 -16.43 -3.59 -3.63
N SER A 72 -16.67 -4.76 -4.22
CA SER A 72 -17.83 -5.00 -5.09
C SER A 72 -18.91 -5.85 -4.39
N PRO A 73 -20.19 -5.75 -4.81
CA PRO A 73 -21.24 -6.65 -4.34
C PRO A 73 -20.90 -8.13 -4.55
N ALA A 74 -20.21 -8.47 -5.64
CA ALA A 74 -19.77 -9.84 -5.93
C ALA A 74 -18.77 -10.35 -4.88
N ILE A 75 -17.83 -9.51 -4.44
CA ILE A 75 -16.88 -9.85 -3.38
C ILE A 75 -17.59 -10.12 -2.06
N LEU A 76 -18.63 -9.34 -1.72
CA LEU A 76 -19.43 -9.59 -0.51
C LEU A 76 -20.12 -10.95 -0.53
N GLY A 77 -20.63 -11.39 -1.70
CA GLY A 77 -21.19 -12.72 -1.87
C GLY A 77 -20.17 -13.83 -1.58
N VAL A 78 -18.96 -13.70 -2.11
CA VAL A 78 -17.86 -14.66 -1.87
C VAL A 78 -17.43 -14.68 -0.40
N LEU A 79 -17.34 -13.50 0.23
CA LEU A 79 -17.02 -13.36 1.65
C LEU A 79 -18.07 -14.02 2.55
N ALA A 80 -19.35 -13.83 2.24
CA ALA A 80 -20.45 -14.42 3.01
C ALA A 80 -20.48 -15.95 2.85
N ALA A 81 -20.23 -16.47 1.64
CA ALA A 81 -20.21 -17.91 1.38
C ALA A 81 -19.02 -18.62 2.05
N ASN A 82 -17.86 -17.96 2.13
CA ASN A 82 -16.61 -18.57 2.62
C ASN A 82 -16.13 -17.99 3.96
N TRP A 83 -17.02 -17.37 4.73
CA TRP A 83 -16.67 -16.58 5.92
C TRP A 83 -15.74 -17.28 6.93
N PRO A 84 -15.84 -18.61 7.21
CA PRO A 84 -14.94 -19.25 8.19
C PRO A 84 -13.51 -19.35 7.67
N VAL A 85 -13.35 -19.73 6.40
CA VAL A 85 -12.04 -19.86 5.74
C VAL A 85 -11.39 -18.49 5.59
N VAL A 86 -12.20 -17.51 5.20
CA VAL A 86 -11.79 -16.12 5.07
C VAL A 86 -11.28 -15.57 6.40
N LEU A 87 -12.03 -15.75 7.49
CA LEU A 87 -11.59 -15.30 8.82
C LEU A 87 -10.33 -16.04 9.28
N LEU A 88 -10.25 -17.36 9.06
CA LEU A 88 -9.06 -18.13 9.39
C LEU A 88 -7.82 -17.54 8.72
N ILE A 89 -7.86 -17.35 7.40
CA ILE A 89 -6.76 -16.78 6.62
C ILE A 89 -6.46 -15.35 7.07
N LEU A 90 -7.48 -14.56 7.37
CA LEU A 90 -7.30 -13.19 7.84
C LEU A 90 -6.55 -13.17 9.19
N PHE A 91 -6.99 -13.94 10.18
CA PHE A 91 -6.33 -13.97 11.49
C PHE A 91 -4.90 -14.53 11.41
N THR A 92 -4.67 -15.56 10.60
CA THR A 92 -3.32 -16.13 10.45
C THR A 92 -2.38 -15.19 9.70
N THR A 93 -2.82 -14.54 8.62
CA THR A 93 -2.00 -13.53 7.91
C THR A 93 -1.69 -12.32 8.81
N LEU A 94 -2.68 -11.82 9.56
CA LEU A 94 -2.46 -10.75 10.53
C LEU A 94 -1.48 -11.17 11.63
N GLY A 95 -1.60 -12.40 12.13
CA GLY A 95 -0.69 -12.97 13.12
C GLY A 95 0.74 -13.08 12.60
N ILE A 96 0.92 -13.60 11.38
CA ILE A 96 2.24 -13.72 10.72
C ILE A 96 2.88 -12.35 10.53
N SER A 97 2.15 -11.37 9.99
CA SER A 97 2.71 -10.04 9.78
C SER A 97 2.92 -9.27 11.09
N GLY A 98 2.07 -9.46 12.09
CA GLY A 98 2.25 -8.91 13.44
C GLY A 98 3.49 -9.49 14.12
N LEU A 99 3.72 -10.80 14.00
CA LEU A 99 4.92 -11.46 14.51
C LEU A 99 6.19 -10.99 13.77
N SER A 100 6.13 -10.93 12.43
CA SER A 100 7.20 -10.36 11.60
C SER A 100 7.54 -8.93 12.02
N GLY A 101 6.52 -8.10 12.26
CA GLY A 101 6.70 -6.74 12.72
C GLY A 101 7.30 -6.62 14.10
N TRP A 102 6.84 -7.45 15.03
CA TRP A 102 7.40 -7.52 16.38
C TRP A 102 8.86 -7.95 16.37
N LEU A 103 9.21 -9.00 15.60
CA LEU A 103 10.59 -9.44 15.43
C LEU A 103 11.45 -8.34 14.81
N LEU A 104 10.93 -7.63 13.80
CA LEU A 104 11.66 -6.54 13.16
C LEU A 104 11.94 -5.40 14.16
N VAL A 105 10.96 -4.99 14.96
CA VAL A 105 11.16 -3.99 16.02
C VAL A 105 12.15 -4.48 17.07
N ARG A 106 12.13 -5.77 17.42
CA ARG A 106 13.01 -6.34 18.44
C ARG A 106 14.47 -6.43 18.01
N TYR A 107 14.73 -6.68 16.71
CA TYR A 107 16.06 -6.99 16.18
C TYR A 107 16.64 -5.89 15.25
N SER A 108 15.90 -4.82 14.97
CA SER A 108 16.38 -3.69 14.16
C SER A 108 16.56 -2.43 14.99
N ALA A 109 17.30 -1.46 14.43
CA ALA A 109 17.47 -0.14 15.01
C ALA A 109 16.31 0.83 14.69
N LEU A 110 15.15 0.31 14.26
CA LEU A 110 14.01 1.14 13.90
C LEU A 110 13.27 1.62 15.15
N PRO A 111 12.74 2.86 15.16
CA PRO A 111 11.82 3.30 16.20
C PRO A 111 10.62 2.35 16.27
N GLY A 112 10.20 1.94 17.48
CA GLY A 112 9.22 0.86 17.64
C GLY A 112 7.89 1.10 16.92
N VAL A 113 7.38 2.34 16.94
CA VAL A 113 6.14 2.72 16.25
C VAL A 113 6.32 2.69 14.73
N THR A 114 7.46 3.14 14.22
CA THR A 114 7.83 3.07 12.79
C THR A 114 7.96 1.63 12.31
N GLY A 115 8.64 0.78 13.07
CA GLY A 115 8.80 -0.63 12.71
C GLY A 115 7.45 -1.38 12.70
N ALA A 116 6.56 -1.09 13.66
CA ALA A 116 5.22 -1.66 13.70
C ALA A 116 4.36 -1.23 12.49
N TRP A 117 4.32 0.06 12.16
CA TRP A 117 3.58 0.54 10.99
C TRP A 117 4.19 0.11 9.65
N GLY A 118 5.53 0.04 9.56
CA GLY A 118 6.23 -0.36 8.35
C GLY A 118 6.13 -1.85 8.03
N SER A 119 5.91 -2.69 9.04
CA SER A 119 5.75 -4.14 8.90
C SER A 119 4.28 -4.59 8.83
N SER A 120 3.35 -3.74 9.29
CA SER A 120 1.92 -4.03 9.27
C SER A 120 1.45 -4.39 7.86
N PRO A 121 0.70 -5.49 7.68
CA PRO A 121 0.09 -5.81 6.39
C PRO A 121 -0.90 -4.70 6.01
N GLY A 122 -1.23 -4.58 4.72
CA GLY A 122 -2.22 -3.62 4.24
C GLY A 122 -1.70 -2.68 3.15
N GLY A 123 -2.59 -1.80 2.67
CA GLY A 123 -2.31 -0.93 1.52
C GLY A 123 -1.19 0.05 1.85
N ALA A 124 -0.10 0.03 1.07
CA ALA A 124 1.09 0.83 1.35
C ALA A 124 0.77 2.32 1.51
N ALA A 125 -0.01 2.89 0.60
CA ALA A 125 -0.44 4.29 0.69
C ALA A 125 -1.24 4.58 1.96
N ALA A 126 -2.11 3.65 2.37
CA ALA A 126 -2.90 3.78 3.57
C ALA A 126 -2.08 3.72 4.85
N MET A 127 -1.11 2.80 4.92
CA MET A 127 -0.21 2.69 6.06
C MET A 127 0.68 3.93 6.19
N VAL A 128 1.13 4.50 5.08
CA VAL A 128 1.91 5.75 5.04
C VAL A 128 1.07 6.94 5.53
N ALA A 129 -0.18 7.05 5.07
CA ALA A 129 -1.10 8.09 5.52
C ALA A 129 -1.40 7.97 7.03
N MET A 130 -1.60 6.76 7.54
CA MET A 130 -1.82 6.53 8.98
C MET A 130 -0.57 6.76 9.82
N ALA A 131 0.59 6.29 9.37
CA ALA A 131 1.85 6.50 10.08
C ALA A 131 2.12 7.97 10.40
N HIS A 132 1.76 8.88 9.49
CA HIS A 132 1.88 10.32 9.68
C HIS A 132 1.13 10.81 10.92
N ASP A 133 -0.09 10.33 11.14
CA ASP A 133 -0.95 10.80 12.25
C ASP A 133 -0.63 10.13 13.59
N TYR A 134 0.11 9.02 13.57
CA TYR A 134 0.48 8.24 14.75
C TYR A 134 1.94 8.48 15.20
N GLY A 135 2.60 9.51 14.67
CA GLY A 135 3.96 9.90 15.08
C GLY A 135 5.05 8.92 14.65
N ALA A 136 4.77 8.04 13.69
CA ALA A 136 5.78 7.20 13.08
C ALA A 136 6.60 8.00 12.06
N ASP A 137 7.82 7.54 11.79
CA ASP A 137 8.60 8.09 10.69
C ASP A 137 8.03 7.61 9.36
N VAL A 138 7.20 8.45 8.74
CA VAL A 138 6.48 8.21 7.48
C VAL A 138 7.42 7.75 6.36
N ARG A 139 8.65 8.27 6.36
CA ARG A 139 9.67 7.98 5.34
C ARG A 139 10.13 6.55 5.41
N LEU A 140 10.45 6.09 6.61
CA LEU A 140 10.83 4.70 6.87
C LEU A 140 9.65 3.75 6.66
N VAL A 141 8.44 4.12 7.10
CA VAL A 141 7.23 3.31 6.85
C VAL A 141 6.98 3.14 5.35
N ALA A 142 7.02 4.22 4.58
CA ALA A 142 6.85 4.16 3.13
C ALA A 142 7.92 3.28 2.47
N PHE A 143 9.19 3.51 2.82
CA PHE A 143 10.29 2.70 2.32
C PHE A 143 10.06 1.20 2.57
N MET A 144 9.70 0.83 3.80
CA MET A 144 9.42 -0.57 4.16
C MET A 144 8.22 -1.14 3.41
N GLN A 145 7.10 -0.40 3.35
CA GLN A 145 5.86 -0.85 2.73
C GLN A 145 6.02 -1.04 1.21
N TYR A 146 6.68 -0.10 0.52
CA TYR A 146 6.89 -0.22 -0.93
C TYR A 146 7.98 -1.24 -1.28
N LEU A 147 9.03 -1.37 -0.47
CA LEU A 147 10.01 -2.45 -0.63
C LEU A 147 9.34 -3.81 -0.47
N ARG A 148 8.44 -3.97 0.52
CA ARG A 148 7.63 -5.18 0.68
C ARG A 148 6.77 -5.44 -0.54
N VAL A 149 6.03 -4.44 -1.04
CA VAL A 149 5.19 -4.59 -2.25
C VAL A 149 6.03 -5.05 -3.44
N LEU A 150 7.23 -4.48 -3.62
CA LEU A 150 8.17 -4.85 -4.68
C LEU A 150 8.57 -6.34 -4.62
N PHE A 151 9.08 -6.79 -3.47
CA PHE A 151 9.54 -8.17 -3.32
C PHE A 151 8.41 -9.18 -3.30
N VAL A 152 7.27 -8.85 -2.67
CA VAL A 152 6.13 -9.77 -2.59
C VAL A 152 5.47 -9.95 -3.96
N ALA A 153 5.26 -8.88 -4.72
CA ALA A 153 4.72 -9.00 -6.07
C ALA A 153 5.72 -9.64 -7.03
N GLY A 154 7.02 -9.34 -6.92
CA GLY A 154 8.06 -10.03 -7.68
C GLY A 154 8.13 -11.53 -7.38
N ALA A 155 8.02 -11.92 -6.11
CA ALA A 155 7.93 -13.32 -5.70
C ALA A 155 6.66 -13.99 -6.25
N ALA A 156 5.52 -13.32 -6.21
CA ALA A 156 4.27 -13.84 -6.76
C ALA A 156 4.36 -14.06 -8.28
N ALA A 157 4.91 -13.08 -9.02
CA ALA A 157 5.14 -13.23 -10.46
C ALA A 157 6.07 -14.41 -10.77
N LEU A 158 7.12 -14.59 -9.95
CA LEU A 158 8.05 -15.71 -10.09
C LEU A 158 7.39 -17.06 -9.83
N VAL A 159 6.59 -17.17 -8.76
CA VAL A 159 5.83 -18.38 -8.42
C VAL A 159 4.87 -18.77 -9.54
N VAL A 160 4.14 -17.80 -10.11
CA VAL A 160 3.22 -18.06 -11.22
C VAL A 160 3.97 -18.46 -12.48
N ARG A 161 5.09 -17.80 -12.80
CA ARG A 161 5.93 -18.18 -13.95
C ARG A 161 6.46 -19.62 -13.81
N PHE A 162 6.87 -20.03 -12.60
CA PHE A 162 7.31 -21.41 -12.37
C PHE A 162 6.15 -22.42 -12.40
N ALA A 163 4.96 -22.05 -11.93
CA ALA A 163 3.79 -22.92 -11.92
C ALA A 163 3.16 -23.10 -13.32
N MET A 164 3.17 -22.07 -14.16
CA MET A 164 2.48 -22.05 -15.45
C MET A 164 3.39 -22.18 -16.68
N GLY A 165 4.72 -22.10 -16.52
CA GLY A 165 5.68 -22.18 -17.63
C GLY A 165 5.54 -21.03 -18.65
N GLU A 166 5.85 -21.27 -19.92
CA GLU A 166 5.71 -20.28 -21.01
C GLU A 166 4.25 -19.92 -21.34
N ASN A 167 3.27 -20.65 -20.80
CA ASN A 167 1.84 -20.36 -20.95
C ASN A 167 1.36 -19.24 -20.03
N ALA A 168 2.22 -18.67 -19.19
CA ALA A 168 1.97 -17.38 -18.58
C ALA A 168 2.00 -16.30 -19.67
N GLN A 169 0.95 -16.24 -20.50
CA GLN A 169 0.74 -15.08 -21.34
C GLN A 169 0.66 -13.88 -20.40
N ALA A 170 1.63 -12.97 -20.54
CA ALA A 170 1.53 -11.66 -19.94
C ALA A 170 0.31 -10.99 -20.57
N MET A 171 -0.86 -11.15 -19.95
CA MET A 171 -2.02 -10.34 -20.22
C MET A 171 -1.66 -8.92 -19.78
N SER A 172 -1.01 -8.17 -20.67
CA SER A 172 -0.98 -6.72 -20.58
C SER A 172 -2.41 -6.27 -20.89
N GLN A 173 -3.21 -6.08 -19.84
CA GLN A 173 -4.41 -5.25 -20.01
C GLN A 173 -3.94 -3.93 -20.61
N GLN A 174 -4.46 -3.60 -21.79
CA GLN A 174 -4.22 -2.28 -22.39
C GLN A 174 -4.78 -1.24 -21.42
N VAL A 175 -3.88 -0.57 -20.71
CA VAL A 175 -4.22 0.52 -19.81
C VAL A 175 -4.78 1.64 -20.68
N VAL A 176 -6.09 1.86 -20.59
CA VAL A 176 -6.75 3.01 -21.24
C VAL A 176 -6.41 4.24 -20.42
N TRP A 177 -5.38 4.97 -20.85
CA TRP A 177 -4.87 6.13 -20.15
C TRP A 177 -5.87 7.28 -20.07
N PHE A 178 -6.70 7.46 -21.10
CA PHE A 178 -7.67 8.55 -21.21
C PHE A 178 -9.04 8.00 -21.62
N PRO A 179 -9.79 7.40 -20.69
CA PRO A 179 -11.17 7.02 -20.95
C PRO A 179 -12.06 8.27 -21.09
N PRO A 180 -13.19 8.19 -21.81
CA PRO A 180 -14.19 9.26 -21.83
C PRO A 180 -14.64 9.57 -20.39
N LEU A 181 -14.70 10.86 -20.06
CA LEU A 181 -15.08 11.32 -18.73
C LEU A 181 -16.60 11.45 -18.67
N ASP A 182 -17.25 10.47 -18.06
CA ASP A 182 -18.70 10.44 -17.90
C ASP A 182 -19.16 11.13 -16.60
N ALA A 183 -20.47 11.21 -16.40
CA ALA A 183 -21.05 11.74 -15.16
C ALA A 183 -20.61 10.95 -13.91
N GLY A 184 -20.26 9.66 -14.05
CA GLY A 184 -19.73 8.81 -12.98
C GLY A 184 -18.42 9.35 -12.40
N PHE A 185 -17.52 9.81 -13.26
CA PHE A 185 -16.28 10.48 -12.84
C PHE A 185 -16.55 11.77 -12.03
N LEU A 186 -17.52 12.59 -12.44
CA LEU A 186 -17.88 13.81 -11.71
C LEU A 186 -18.44 13.49 -10.31
N TRP A 187 -19.30 12.47 -10.20
CA TRP A 187 -19.80 12.01 -8.92
C TRP A 187 -18.70 11.43 -8.04
N THR A 188 -17.74 10.72 -8.62
CA THR A 188 -16.56 10.21 -7.91
C THR A 188 -15.69 11.35 -7.37
N LEU A 189 -15.47 12.41 -8.16
CA LEU A 189 -14.72 13.58 -7.72
C LEU A 189 -15.46 14.36 -6.61
N LEU A 190 -16.79 14.51 -6.75
CA LEU A 190 -17.65 15.11 -5.72
C LEU A 190 -17.57 14.32 -4.41
N LEU A 191 -17.74 13.00 -4.48
CA LEU A 191 -17.59 12.10 -3.34
C LEU A 191 -16.22 12.29 -2.68
N THR A 192 -15.15 12.27 -3.47
CA THR A 192 -13.77 12.42 -2.98
C THR A 192 -13.59 13.74 -2.24
N ALA A 193 -14.06 14.84 -2.82
CA ALA A 193 -13.94 16.18 -2.24
C ALA A 193 -14.78 16.33 -0.95
N VAL A 194 -16.04 15.88 -0.97
CA VAL A 194 -16.96 16.01 0.17
C VAL A 194 -16.53 15.10 1.31
N ALA A 195 -16.33 13.81 1.05
CA ALA A 195 -15.92 12.85 2.09
C ALA A 195 -14.53 13.18 2.64
N GLY A 196 -13.59 13.60 1.78
CA GLY A 196 -12.26 14.03 2.20
C GLY A 196 -12.31 15.31 3.04
N GLY A 197 -13.14 16.29 2.63
CA GLY A 197 -13.36 17.53 3.37
C GLY A 197 -14.01 17.32 4.73
N ILE A 198 -15.01 16.43 4.82
CA ILE A 198 -15.60 16.00 6.11
C ILE A 198 -14.54 15.32 6.96
N GLY A 199 -13.72 14.43 6.38
CA GLY A 199 -12.66 13.72 7.08
C GLY A 199 -11.62 14.66 7.68
N PHE A 200 -11.28 15.73 6.94
CA PHE A 200 -10.42 16.80 7.39
C PHE A 200 -11.06 17.59 8.55
N LEU A 201 -12.34 17.95 8.42
CA LEU A 201 -13.05 18.75 9.41
C LEU A 201 -13.27 18.01 10.74
N LEU A 202 -13.58 16.72 10.68
CA LEU A 202 -13.81 15.88 11.86
C LEU A 202 -12.54 15.56 12.64
N ARG A 203 -11.35 15.93 12.14
CA ARG A 203 -10.03 15.68 12.77
C ARG A 203 -9.82 14.21 13.17
N ILE A 204 -10.43 13.30 12.43
CA ILE A 204 -10.24 11.86 12.62
C ILE A 204 -8.84 11.52 12.07
N PRO A 205 -8.00 10.76 12.79
CA PRO A 205 -6.73 10.28 12.26
C PRO A 205 -6.95 9.57 10.92
N SER A 206 -6.30 10.06 9.87
CA SER A 206 -6.43 9.61 8.48
C SER A 206 -7.85 9.66 7.92
N GLY A 207 -8.70 10.52 8.49
CA GLY A 207 -10.09 10.71 8.07
C GLY A 207 -10.23 11.11 6.60
N VAL A 208 -9.27 11.86 6.07
CA VAL A 208 -9.26 12.31 4.66
C VAL A 208 -9.19 11.15 3.67
N MET A 209 -8.62 10.01 4.06
CA MET A 209 -8.60 8.79 3.25
C MET A 209 -9.68 7.79 3.69
N LEU A 210 -9.87 7.63 5.01
CA LEU A 210 -10.82 6.66 5.57
C LEU A 210 -12.28 6.99 5.23
N LEU A 211 -12.69 8.26 5.23
CA LEU A 211 -14.08 8.62 4.92
C LEU A 211 -14.43 8.38 3.44
N PRO A 212 -13.64 8.85 2.46
CA PRO A 212 -13.89 8.50 1.06
C PRO A 212 -13.90 7.00 0.83
N MET A 213 -13.03 6.25 1.54
CA MET A 213 -13.02 4.79 1.48
C MET A 213 -14.33 4.19 2.01
N LEU A 214 -14.79 4.56 3.20
CA LEU A 214 -15.97 3.94 3.83
C LEU A 214 -17.27 4.36 3.16
N ILE A 215 -17.43 5.65 2.85
CA ILE A 215 -18.62 6.17 2.18
C ILE A 215 -18.65 5.65 0.74
N GLY A 216 -17.53 5.71 0.03
CA GLY A 216 -17.42 5.18 -1.33
C GLY A 216 -17.72 3.68 -1.39
N ALA A 217 -17.19 2.89 -0.46
CA ALA A 217 -17.44 1.46 -0.41
C ALA A 217 -18.92 1.14 -0.15
N GLY A 218 -19.59 1.92 0.72
CA GLY A 218 -21.03 1.79 0.96
C GLY A 218 -21.87 2.12 -0.28
N LEU A 219 -21.53 3.19 -1.00
CA LEU A 219 -22.25 3.59 -2.22
C LEU A 219 -22.00 2.63 -3.40
N GLN A 220 -20.76 2.15 -3.54
CA GLN A 220 -20.36 1.16 -4.54
C GLN A 220 -21.09 -0.17 -4.32
N THR A 221 -21.14 -0.64 -3.06
CA THR A 221 -21.82 -1.90 -2.72
C THR A 221 -23.34 -1.79 -2.75
N GLY A 222 -23.88 -0.61 -2.46
CA GLY A 222 -25.31 -0.31 -2.61
C GLY A 222 -25.77 -0.14 -4.07
N GLY A 223 -24.85 -0.10 -5.03
CA GLY A 223 -25.14 0.14 -6.44
C GLY A 223 -25.61 1.57 -6.75
N TRP A 224 -25.41 2.52 -5.81
CA TRP A 224 -25.85 3.90 -5.97
C TRP A 224 -24.85 4.75 -6.75
N LEU A 225 -23.56 4.40 -6.67
CA LEU A 225 -22.49 5.07 -7.37
C LEU A 225 -21.45 4.05 -7.82
N HIS A 226 -21.09 4.07 -9.10
CA HIS A 226 -19.92 3.38 -9.59
C HIS A 226 -18.72 4.33 -9.53
N ILE A 227 -17.73 3.97 -8.72
CA ILE A 227 -16.50 4.73 -8.57
C ILE A 227 -15.66 4.55 -9.83
N GLU A 228 -15.42 5.67 -10.52
CA GLU A 228 -14.62 5.75 -11.73
C GLU A 228 -13.37 6.58 -11.46
N LEU A 229 -12.23 5.90 -11.41
CA LEU A 229 -10.92 6.51 -11.19
C LEU A 229 -10.05 6.25 -12.42
N PRO A 230 -9.85 7.26 -13.28
CA PRO A 230 -9.00 7.10 -14.43
C PRO A 230 -7.53 7.00 -14.00
N GLU A 231 -6.76 6.19 -14.73
CA GLU A 231 -5.39 5.83 -14.38
C GLU A 231 -4.46 7.04 -14.24
N TRP A 232 -4.64 8.06 -15.10
CA TRP A 232 -3.86 9.31 -15.00
C TRP A 232 -4.06 10.02 -13.65
N LEU A 233 -5.26 9.95 -13.07
CA LEU A 233 -5.56 10.58 -11.77
C LEU A 233 -4.89 9.80 -10.63
N LEU A 234 -4.90 8.47 -10.70
CA LEU A 234 -4.19 7.60 -9.74
C LEU A 234 -2.68 7.81 -9.81
N VAL A 235 -2.11 7.90 -11.02
CA VAL A 235 -0.69 8.21 -11.21
C VAL A 235 -0.33 9.55 -10.59
N LEU A 236 -1.15 10.59 -10.76
CA LEU A 236 -0.93 11.88 -10.12
C LEU A 236 -1.00 11.78 -8.58
N ALA A 237 -1.97 11.06 -8.03
CA ALA A 237 -2.09 10.87 -6.59
C ALA A 237 -0.88 10.11 -6.01
N TYR A 238 -0.45 9.02 -6.66
CA TYR A 238 0.75 8.27 -6.28
C TYR A 238 2.03 9.10 -6.41
N MET A 239 2.12 9.94 -7.44
CA MET A 239 3.26 10.83 -7.67
C MET A 239 3.38 11.91 -6.59
N VAL A 240 2.27 12.54 -6.23
CA VAL A 240 2.22 13.52 -5.13
C VAL A 240 2.60 12.86 -3.80
N LEU A 241 2.09 11.65 -3.51
CA LEU A 241 2.45 10.91 -2.31
C LEU A 241 3.94 10.53 -2.30
N GLY A 242 4.46 10.08 -3.45
CA GLY A 242 5.88 9.74 -3.62
C GLY A 242 6.78 10.94 -3.38
N TRP A 243 6.45 12.10 -3.96
CA TRP A 243 7.20 13.33 -3.73
C TRP A 243 7.11 13.80 -2.28
N SER A 244 5.93 13.77 -1.67
CA SER A 244 5.78 14.23 -0.28
C SER A 244 6.62 13.40 0.68
N VAL A 245 6.68 12.08 0.48
CA VAL A 245 7.51 11.20 1.29
C VAL A 245 8.99 11.37 0.94
N GLY A 246 9.34 11.35 -0.35
CA GLY A 246 10.72 11.35 -0.80
C GLY A 246 11.48 12.64 -0.44
N LEU A 247 10.83 13.79 -0.58
CA LEU A 247 11.43 15.09 -0.28
C LEU A 247 11.65 15.33 1.23
N GLU A 248 11.04 14.53 2.09
CA GLU A 248 11.20 14.64 3.54
C GLU A 248 12.40 13.82 4.07
N PHE A 249 13.04 12.99 3.24
CA PHE A 249 14.20 12.19 3.65
C PHE A 249 15.40 13.06 4.02
N SER A 250 15.93 12.90 5.23
CA SER A 250 17.22 13.46 5.62
C SER A 250 18.35 12.45 5.39
N LYS A 251 19.59 12.94 5.33
CA LYS A 251 20.78 12.06 5.23
C LYS A 251 20.83 11.03 6.36
N ALA A 252 20.50 11.43 7.59
CA ALA A 252 20.47 10.54 8.75
C ALA A 252 19.44 9.41 8.58
N ILE A 253 18.23 9.74 8.10
CA ILE A 253 17.15 8.77 7.91
C ILE A 253 17.44 7.83 6.75
N PHE A 254 18.04 8.35 5.67
CA PHE A 254 18.47 7.52 4.54
C PHE A 254 19.54 6.50 4.97
N ILE A 255 20.54 6.93 5.74
CA ILE A 255 21.56 6.01 6.28
C ILE A 255 20.93 4.99 7.22
N LEU A 256 19.98 5.41 8.08
CA LEU A 256 19.24 4.49 8.94
C LEU A 256 18.47 3.45 8.11
N ALA A 257 17.75 3.89 7.07
CA ALA A 257 17.02 3.00 6.16
C ALA A 257 17.95 1.96 5.53
N LEU A 258 19.11 2.39 5.00
CA LEU A 258 20.11 1.50 4.42
C LEU A 258 20.73 0.54 5.46
N LYS A 259 21.03 1.02 6.67
CA LYS A 259 21.58 0.18 7.75
C LYS A 259 20.57 -0.89 8.19
N THR A 260 19.28 -0.57 8.16
CA THR A 260 18.19 -1.50 8.52
C THR A 260 17.69 -2.35 7.34
N LEU A 261 18.16 -2.08 6.12
CA LEU A 261 17.74 -2.76 4.90
C LEU A 261 17.89 -4.28 4.99
N PRO A 262 19.01 -4.85 5.47
CA PRO A 262 19.15 -6.31 5.58
C PRO A 262 18.09 -6.94 6.49
N GLN A 263 17.76 -6.30 7.61
CA GLN A 263 16.72 -6.78 8.54
C GLN A 263 15.31 -6.66 7.91
N ILE A 264 15.04 -5.58 7.19
CA ILE A 264 13.77 -5.39 6.47
C ILE A 264 13.62 -6.48 5.40
N LEU A 265 14.67 -6.73 4.60
CA LEU A 265 14.67 -7.79 3.60
C LEU A 265 14.47 -9.17 4.22
N LEU A 266 15.19 -9.49 5.30
CA LEU A 266 15.02 -10.75 6.02
C LEU A 266 13.58 -10.93 6.51
N SER A 267 12.98 -9.87 7.06
CA SER A 267 11.57 -9.89 7.49
C SER A 267 10.63 -10.12 6.32
N ILE A 268 10.86 -9.47 5.17
CA ILE A 268 10.05 -9.66 3.96
C ILE A 268 10.16 -11.11 3.45
N PHE A 269 11.37 -11.66 3.34
CA PHE A 269 11.57 -13.04 2.91
C PHE A 269 10.96 -14.05 3.88
N CYS A 270 11.10 -13.82 5.18
CA CYS A 270 10.45 -14.65 6.20
C CYS A 270 8.92 -14.61 6.05
N MET A 271 8.35 -13.43 5.84
CA MET A 271 6.91 -13.27 5.63
C MET A 271 6.45 -13.97 4.35
N ILE A 272 7.18 -13.83 3.23
CA ILE A 272 6.89 -14.54 1.96
C ILE A 272 6.91 -16.05 2.17
N LEU A 273 7.93 -16.57 2.88
CA LEU A 273 8.06 -17.99 3.19
C LEU A 273 6.89 -18.49 4.04
N LEU A 274 6.54 -17.75 5.10
CA LEU A 274 5.42 -18.10 5.99
C LEU A 274 4.08 -18.09 5.25
N CYS A 275 3.84 -17.13 4.36
CA CYS A 275 2.67 -17.13 3.48
C CYS A 275 2.67 -18.32 2.52
N GLY A 276 3.82 -18.69 1.95
CA GLY A 276 3.95 -19.88 1.11
C GLY A 276 3.65 -21.19 1.84
N LEU A 277 4.18 -21.35 3.06
CA LEU A 277 3.90 -22.50 3.92
C LEU A 277 2.42 -22.58 4.29
N MET A 278 1.81 -21.44 4.58
CA MET A 278 0.38 -21.37 4.88
C MET A 278 -0.48 -21.73 3.67
N ALA A 279 -0.14 -21.22 2.49
CA ALA A 279 -0.79 -21.57 1.24
C ALA A 279 -0.73 -23.09 0.96
N TYR A 280 0.44 -23.71 1.19
CA TYR A 280 0.59 -25.16 1.10
C TYR A 280 -0.32 -25.91 2.09
N GLY A 281 -0.40 -25.45 3.33
CA GLY A 281 -1.33 -26.01 4.34
C GLY A 281 -2.80 -25.92 3.91
N LEU A 282 -3.23 -24.75 3.43
CA LEU A 282 -4.59 -24.52 2.91
C LEU A 282 -4.90 -25.42 1.71
N THR A 283 -3.94 -25.60 0.80
CA THR A 283 -4.09 -26.51 -0.36
C THR A 283 -4.41 -27.93 0.10
N ARG A 284 -3.73 -28.41 1.15
CA ARG A 284 -3.89 -29.78 1.65
C ARG A 284 -5.17 -29.97 2.46
N TRP A 285 -5.63 -28.94 3.18
CA TRP A 285 -6.75 -29.05 4.12
C TRP A 285 -8.09 -28.65 3.51
N LEU A 286 -8.09 -27.70 2.58
CA LEU A 286 -9.30 -27.13 1.96
C LEU A 286 -9.44 -27.52 0.49
N GLY A 287 -8.47 -28.21 -0.11
CA GLY A 287 -8.50 -28.61 -1.51
C GLY A 287 -8.42 -27.43 -2.50
N LEU A 288 -8.03 -26.25 -2.03
CA LEU A 288 -7.81 -25.08 -2.88
C LEU A 288 -6.60 -25.30 -3.78
N ASP A 289 -6.64 -24.79 -5.01
CA ASP A 289 -5.47 -24.73 -5.87
C ASP A 289 -4.34 -23.91 -5.21
N PHE A 290 -3.09 -24.36 -5.36
CA PHE A 290 -1.94 -23.75 -4.70
C PHE A 290 -1.76 -22.28 -5.09
N LEU A 291 -2.00 -21.94 -6.36
CA LEU A 291 -1.86 -20.58 -6.87
C LEU A 291 -2.95 -19.68 -6.27
N THR A 292 -4.18 -20.19 -6.17
CA THR A 292 -5.29 -19.51 -5.49
C THR A 292 -4.97 -19.26 -4.01
N ALA A 293 -4.52 -20.29 -3.29
CA ALA A 293 -4.19 -20.18 -1.86
C ALA A 293 -3.00 -19.22 -1.64
N TYR A 294 -1.97 -19.28 -2.49
CA TYR A 294 -0.79 -18.42 -2.39
C TYR A 294 -1.13 -16.95 -2.63
N LEU A 295 -1.86 -16.64 -3.72
CA LEU A 295 -2.25 -15.28 -4.03
C LEU A 295 -3.28 -14.71 -3.04
N ALA A 296 -4.16 -15.54 -2.47
CA ALA A 296 -5.11 -15.14 -1.43
C ALA A 296 -4.43 -14.81 -0.09
N THR A 297 -3.36 -15.53 0.26
CA THR A 297 -2.61 -15.35 1.52
C THR A 297 -1.50 -14.31 1.41
N SER A 298 -1.04 -14.00 0.19
CA SER A 298 0.09 -13.11 -0.04
C SER A 298 -0.21 -11.64 0.32
N PRO A 299 0.64 -10.96 1.11
CA PRO A 299 0.51 -9.55 1.52
C PRO A 299 0.91 -8.53 0.44
N GLY A 300 0.84 -8.93 -0.83
CA GLY A 300 1.20 -8.11 -1.99
C GLY A 300 0.23 -6.97 -2.28
N GLY A 301 0.62 -6.07 -3.18
CA GLY A 301 -0.24 -5.02 -3.71
C GLY A 301 -1.40 -5.64 -4.50
N MET A 302 -2.63 -5.20 -4.21
CA MET A 302 -3.84 -5.75 -4.79
C MET A 302 -3.82 -5.72 -6.32
N ASP A 303 -3.33 -4.62 -6.90
CA ASP A 303 -3.24 -4.42 -8.35
C ASP A 303 -2.31 -5.44 -9.02
N SER A 304 -1.16 -5.72 -8.40
CA SER A 304 -0.20 -6.69 -8.94
C SER A 304 -0.73 -8.11 -8.86
N VAL A 305 -1.39 -8.47 -7.75
CA VAL A 305 -1.97 -9.80 -7.62
C VAL A 305 -3.16 -9.99 -8.55
N ALA A 306 -3.97 -8.95 -8.77
CA ALA A 306 -5.06 -8.98 -9.73
C ALA A 306 -4.57 -9.30 -11.15
N ILE A 307 -3.51 -8.62 -11.61
CA ILE A 307 -2.92 -8.86 -12.93
C ILE A 307 -2.37 -10.30 -13.04
N ILE A 308 -1.66 -10.77 -12.01
CA ILE A 308 -1.09 -12.12 -11.97
C ILE A 308 -2.19 -13.18 -11.96
N ALA A 309 -3.26 -12.97 -11.18
CA ALA A 309 -4.37 -13.90 -11.05
C ALA A 309 -5.21 -13.98 -12.34
N ALA A 310 -5.44 -12.86 -13.02
CA ALA A 310 -6.17 -12.81 -14.28
C ALA A 310 -5.50 -13.61 -15.40
N GLY A 311 -4.17 -13.71 -15.39
CA GLY A 311 -3.40 -14.56 -16.31
C GLY A 311 -3.28 -16.02 -15.88
N SER A 312 -3.97 -16.44 -14.81
CA SER A 312 -3.84 -17.77 -14.20
C SER A 312 -5.17 -18.52 -14.10
N SER A 313 -5.13 -19.82 -13.81
CA SER A 313 -6.32 -20.63 -13.54
C SER A 313 -6.89 -20.45 -12.12
N ALA A 314 -6.42 -19.45 -11.36
CA ALA A 314 -6.85 -19.24 -9.99
C ALA A 314 -8.20 -18.52 -9.87
N ASP A 315 -8.88 -18.74 -8.75
CA ASP A 315 -10.12 -18.05 -8.44
C ASP A 315 -9.85 -16.59 -8.06
N MET A 316 -9.89 -15.73 -9.07
CA MET A 316 -9.74 -14.28 -8.95
C MET A 316 -10.74 -13.68 -7.96
N SER A 317 -11.98 -14.15 -7.95
CA SER A 317 -13.02 -13.57 -7.08
C SER A 317 -12.71 -13.85 -5.61
N PHE A 318 -12.28 -15.07 -5.31
CA PHE A 318 -11.83 -15.45 -3.96
C PHE A 318 -10.57 -14.67 -3.54
N ILE A 319 -9.56 -14.57 -4.41
CA ILE A 319 -8.32 -13.83 -4.12
C ILE A 319 -8.62 -12.36 -3.80
N MET A 320 -9.40 -11.70 -4.66
CA MET A 320 -9.73 -10.28 -4.49
C MET A 320 -10.59 -10.07 -3.24
N ALA A 321 -11.51 -10.98 -2.93
CA ALA A 321 -12.29 -10.94 -1.70
C ALA A 321 -11.41 -11.01 -0.45
N MET A 322 -10.45 -11.94 -0.41
CA MET A 322 -9.50 -12.10 0.68
C MET A 322 -8.64 -10.85 0.89
N GLN A 323 -8.10 -10.28 -0.19
CA GLN A 323 -7.25 -9.11 -0.14
C GLN A 323 -8.02 -7.85 0.27
N THR A 324 -9.24 -7.70 -0.25
CA THR A 324 -10.12 -6.58 0.08
C THR A 324 -10.53 -6.64 1.55
N LEU A 325 -10.99 -7.79 2.04
CA LEU A 325 -11.35 -7.93 3.45
C LEU A 325 -10.15 -7.63 4.34
N ARG A 326 -8.97 -8.20 4.04
CA ARG A 326 -7.75 -7.91 4.80
C ARG A 326 -7.43 -6.42 4.84
N LEU A 327 -7.48 -5.76 3.68
CA LEU A 327 -7.23 -4.32 3.57
C LEU A 327 -8.20 -3.55 4.46
N PHE A 328 -9.51 -3.75 4.30
CA PHE A 328 -10.53 -3.07 5.09
C PHE A 328 -10.42 -3.38 6.59
N SER A 329 -10.23 -4.64 6.97
CA SER A 329 -10.07 -5.03 8.37
C SER A 329 -8.88 -4.32 9.01
N ILE A 330 -7.74 -4.22 8.32
CA ILE A 330 -6.56 -3.52 8.87
C ILE A 330 -6.75 -2.01 8.88
N LEU A 331 -7.39 -1.42 7.88
CA LEU A 331 -7.67 0.02 7.92
C LEU A 331 -8.65 0.39 9.04
N LEU A 332 -9.64 -0.46 9.32
CA LEU A 332 -10.61 -0.25 10.40
C LEU A 332 -10.01 -0.53 11.78
N THR A 333 -9.21 -1.60 11.91
CA THR A 333 -8.60 -2.00 13.20
C THR A 333 -7.27 -1.31 13.47
N GLY A 334 -6.55 -0.86 12.44
CA GLY A 334 -5.23 -0.22 12.52
C GLY A 334 -5.19 0.95 13.48
N PRO A 335 -6.14 1.91 13.42
CA PRO A 335 -6.26 2.98 14.40
C PRO A 335 -6.47 2.50 15.84
N ALA A 336 -7.14 1.36 16.05
CA ALA A 336 -7.34 0.77 17.38
C ALA A 336 -6.06 0.06 17.86
N ILE A 337 -5.41 -0.71 16.98
CA ILE A 337 -4.15 -1.41 17.25
C ILE A 337 -3.04 -0.40 17.56
N ALA A 338 -2.91 0.67 16.79
CA ALA A 338 -1.93 1.72 17.02
C ALA A 338 -2.19 2.48 18.33
N ARG A 339 -3.46 2.75 18.68
CA ARG A 339 -3.82 3.28 20.00
C ARG A 339 -3.44 2.33 21.12
N PHE A 340 -3.65 1.02 20.95
CA PHE A 340 -3.27 0.01 21.93
C PHE A 340 -1.75 -0.07 22.12
N ILE A 341 -0.98 -0.09 21.02
CA ILE A 341 0.49 -0.14 21.04
C ILE A 341 1.06 1.15 21.64
N SER A 342 0.59 2.33 21.25
CA SER A 342 1.08 3.61 21.80
C SER A 342 0.86 3.75 23.31
N ARG A 343 -0.15 3.08 23.87
CA ARG A 343 -0.40 3.04 25.33
C ARG A 343 0.53 2.10 26.09
N HIS A 344 1.07 1.07 25.43
CA HIS A 344 1.89 0.02 26.06
C HIS A 344 3.37 0.04 25.61
N ALA A 345 3.72 0.86 24.61
CA ALA A 345 5.10 1.09 24.23
C ALA A 345 5.83 1.74 25.42
N PRO A 346 7.01 1.23 25.83
CA PRO A 346 7.80 1.87 26.87
C PRO A 346 8.08 3.31 26.40
N ARG A 347 7.65 4.30 27.18
CA ARG A 347 8.13 5.67 26.99
C ARG A 347 9.65 5.60 27.09
N GLU A 348 10.36 5.84 25.99
CA GLU A 348 11.78 6.14 26.08
C GLU A 348 11.91 7.34 27.01
N ASN A 349 12.48 7.09 28.18
CA ASN A 349 12.71 8.10 29.19
C ASN A 349 13.82 9.01 28.66
N PRO A 350 13.57 10.31 28.38
CA PRO A 350 14.57 11.20 27.78
C PRO A 350 15.80 11.48 28.69
N LEU A 351 15.84 10.89 29.88
CA LEU A 351 16.84 11.17 30.92
C LEU A 351 18.02 10.21 30.93
N ARG A 352 18.17 9.31 29.95
CA ARG A 352 19.27 8.32 29.93
C ARG A 352 20.45 8.70 29.04
N GLU A 353 20.40 9.86 28.37
CA GLU A 353 21.53 10.44 27.62
C GLU A 353 22.27 11.54 28.41
N ALA A 354 21.88 11.80 29.67
CA ALA A 354 22.48 12.84 30.51
C ALA A 354 23.03 12.33 31.85
N SER A 355 23.57 11.11 31.90
CA SER A 355 24.27 10.57 33.07
C SER A 355 25.57 9.89 32.71
#